data_AF-A0A7N6FFN2-F1
#
_entry.id   AF-A0A7N6FFN2-F1
#
_cell.length_a   1.000
_cell.length_b   1.000
_cell.length_c   1.000
_cell.angle_alpha   90.00
_cell.angle_beta   90.00
_cell.angle_gamma   90.00
#
_symmetry.space_group_name_H-M   'P 1'
#
loop_
_entity.id
_entity.type
_entity.pdbx_description
1 polymer ?
#
loop_
_entity_poly.entity_id
_entity_poly.type
_entity_poly.pdbx_seq_one_letter_code
_entity_poly.pdbx_strand_id
1 'polypeptide(L)'
;MSWEWTLLLRYVFVLLWFTWVLLLPPSHSEPVLFLYRSSGLVCCSGWGQLGAECLTPLCEGNFTCKENEVCVRPNECRCRHGYFGASCDTKCPAQFWGPDCKGKCNCYPNGQCDDLTGECTCNHNRWGPNCENPCTCQKGKCDQETGKCTCHPGVWGPQCNNNCYCSINSVCDAMTGRCLCNPGWMGRNCALQCNCNNSPCEQFTGRCLCRERMWGARCDRYCQCVHGKCNQADGSCTCTPGFRGKFCKEPCPAGFYGQNCRNRCGHCKGQQPCKVTEGRCITCDRGWNGTRCDQLCSKGFFGENCQEVCPTCKDGHHCDPIYGKCSHCNPGWIGDRCEVRCPNGTYGENCENNCSHCFNGICHVVTGECLCDPGFYGTYCNMTCQPGQYGVNCNQTCSCHDKNCDPVSGACYLQPNQRMGVIAAGTLVSFLLIVLLSLLCCCCLCRHKDDHNKKAKRILCGRFSRISTKLPRIPLRRQKLPKVVVAHHDPENTFNCSFIEPPSVAEQNSPSSWSSQESFSSFESGDEGPVYCVHTHTHTHTHPNCDTAASLPISVNLIMEIVGALSYAI
;
A
#
# COMPACT_ATOMS: atom_id res chain seq x y z
N MET A 1 12.52 30.42 -32.32
CA MET A 1 11.17 30.86 -32.73
C MET A 1 10.80 30.19 -34.05
N SER A 2 10.07 29.06 -34.05
CA SER A 2 9.43 28.49 -35.26
C SER A 2 8.48 27.30 -35.02
N TRP A 3 8.30 26.79 -33.79
CA TRP A 3 7.67 25.48 -33.55
C TRP A 3 6.48 25.44 -32.57
N GLU A 4 6.13 26.54 -31.92
CA GLU A 4 4.97 26.58 -30.98
C GLU A 4 3.67 27.13 -31.59
N TRP A 5 3.77 27.93 -32.66
CA TRP A 5 2.59 28.46 -33.38
C TRP A 5 1.84 27.38 -34.18
N THR A 6 2.53 26.30 -34.56
CA THR A 6 1.99 25.19 -35.35
C THR A 6 1.05 24.26 -34.56
N LEU A 7 1.12 24.25 -33.23
CA LEU A 7 0.26 23.42 -32.38
C LEU A 7 -1.07 24.12 -32.02
N LEU A 8 -1.03 25.42 -31.70
CA LEU A 8 -2.25 26.22 -31.45
C LEU A 8 -3.14 26.31 -32.69
N LEU A 9 -2.55 26.52 -33.88
CA LEU A 9 -3.30 26.51 -35.14
C LEU A 9 -3.96 25.14 -35.43
N ARG A 10 -3.29 24.03 -35.09
CA ARG A 10 -3.89 22.69 -35.23
C ARG A 10 -5.08 22.47 -34.29
N TYR A 11 -5.02 22.94 -33.05
CA TYR A 11 -6.12 22.77 -32.09
C TYR A 11 -7.38 23.55 -32.47
N VAL A 12 -7.22 24.79 -32.95
CA VAL A 12 -8.34 25.62 -33.44
C VAL A 12 -8.94 25.04 -34.72
N PHE A 13 -8.12 24.51 -35.63
CA PHE A 13 -8.63 23.82 -36.82
C PHE A 13 -9.45 22.57 -36.48
N VAL A 14 -8.99 21.73 -35.53
CA VAL A 14 -9.71 20.51 -35.12
C VAL A 14 -11.06 20.82 -34.49
N LEU A 15 -11.14 21.84 -33.61
CA LEU A 15 -12.41 22.25 -33.00
C LEU A 15 -13.42 22.79 -34.04
N LEU A 16 -12.97 23.61 -35.00
CA LEU A 16 -13.82 24.09 -36.09
C LEU A 16 -14.27 22.95 -37.02
N TRP A 17 -13.39 21.96 -37.29
CA TRP A 17 -13.73 20.78 -38.08
C TRP A 17 -14.83 19.93 -37.43
N PHE A 18 -14.72 19.65 -36.13
CA PHE A 18 -15.74 18.87 -35.41
C PHE A 18 -17.11 19.59 -35.34
N THR A 19 -17.12 20.92 -35.25
CA THR A 19 -18.39 21.69 -35.35
C THR A 19 -18.99 21.73 -36.76
N TRP A 20 -18.20 21.48 -37.81
CA TRP A 20 -18.69 21.38 -39.20
C TRP A 20 -19.14 19.96 -39.57
N VAL A 21 -18.49 18.92 -39.06
CA VAL A 21 -18.79 17.51 -39.36
C VAL A 21 -20.10 17.02 -38.71
N LEU A 22 -20.59 17.69 -37.66
CA LEU A 22 -21.92 17.42 -37.09
C LEU A 22 -23.09 18.06 -37.86
N LEU A 23 -22.85 18.79 -38.95
CA LEU A 23 -23.89 19.56 -39.66
C LEU A 23 -24.18 19.16 -41.11
N LEU A 24 -23.44 18.21 -41.72
CA LEU A 24 -23.78 17.69 -43.06
C LEU A 24 -23.53 16.17 -43.22
N PRO A 25 -24.44 15.43 -43.90
CA PRO A 25 -24.37 13.98 -44.09
C PRO A 25 -23.41 13.55 -45.23
N PRO A 26 -23.04 12.26 -45.32
CA PRO A 26 -22.06 11.78 -46.30
C PRO A 26 -22.60 11.73 -47.74
N SER A 27 -21.79 12.21 -48.69
CA SER A 27 -22.00 12.02 -50.13
C SER A 27 -21.09 10.90 -50.66
N HIS A 28 -21.69 9.87 -51.27
CA HIS A 28 -20.97 8.93 -52.14
C HIS A 28 -21.01 9.45 -53.59
N SER A 29 -19.88 9.42 -54.30
CA SER A 29 -19.74 9.72 -55.74
C SER A 29 -20.24 8.53 -56.60
N GLU A 30 -20.62 8.62 -57.88
CA GLU A 30 -20.41 9.57 -59.00
C GLU A 30 -21.69 9.68 -59.89
N PRO A 31 -21.69 10.17 -61.16
CA PRO A 31 -20.94 11.25 -61.83
C PRO A 31 -21.88 12.35 -62.39
N VAL A 32 -21.28 13.37 -63.04
CA VAL A 32 -21.97 14.53 -63.64
C VAL A 32 -22.74 14.19 -64.92
N LEU A 33 -24.04 14.53 -65.00
CA LEU A 33 -24.66 14.98 -66.26
C LEU A 33 -25.92 15.85 -66.07
N PHE A 34 -25.81 17.09 -66.57
CA PHE A 34 -26.85 18.07 -66.95
C PHE A 34 -28.26 18.07 -66.31
N LEU A 35 -28.58 19.24 -65.74
CA LEU A 35 -29.91 19.87 -65.69
C LEU A 35 -31.04 19.09 -64.96
N TYR A 36 -31.35 19.49 -63.72
CA TYR A 36 -32.68 20.06 -63.45
C TYR A 36 -32.70 20.97 -62.22
N ARG A 37 -33.61 21.93 -62.26
CA ARG A 37 -33.96 22.84 -61.17
C ARG A 37 -34.46 22.02 -59.98
N SER A 38 -33.83 22.13 -58.81
CA SER A 38 -34.28 21.42 -57.60
C SER A 38 -35.64 21.95 -57.17
N SER A 39 -36.68 21.22 -57.55
CA SER A 39 -38.01 21.35 -56.98
C SER A 39 -38.00 20.64 -55.65
N GLY A 40 -38.46 21.30 -54.58
CA GLY A 40 -38.70 20.61 -53.32
C GLY A 40 -39.65 19.42 -53.53
N LEU A 41 -39.54 18.41 -52.67
CA LEU A 41 -40.51 17.31 -52.63
C LEU A 41 -41.87 17.88 -52.22
N VAL A 42 -42.68 18.23 -53.22
CA VAL A 42 -44.07 18.66 -53.06
C VAL A 42 -44.95 17.43 -53.07
N CYS A 43 -45.85 17.32 -52.10
CA CYS A 43 -46.79 16.21 -52.04
C CYS A 43 -47.70 16.15 -53.29
N CYS A 44 -47.97 14.94 -53.75
CA CYS A 44 -48.89 14.71 -54.87
C CYS A 44 -50.26 15.33 -54.59
N SER A 45 -50.91 15.88 -55.62
CA SER A 45 -52.18 16.59 -55.51
C SER A 45 -53.20 15.86 -54.64
N GLY A 46 -53.72 16.54 -53.62
CA GLY A 46 -54.65 15.98 -52.65
C GLY A 46 -54.01 15.27 -51.44
N TRP A 47 -52.68 15.34 -51.28
CA TRP A 47 -51.99 15.02 -50.03
C TRP A 47 -51.31 16.26 -49.45
N GLY A 48 -51.48 16.45 -48.14
CA GLY A 48 -50.89 17.51 -47.35
C GLY A 48 -49.55 17.09 -46.76
N GLN A 49 -48.65 18.07 -46.68
CA GLN A 49 -47.29 17.86 -46.24
C GLN A 49 -47.17 18.04 -44.73
N LEU A 50 -46.76 16.98 -44.03
CA LEU A 50 -46.51 17.01 -42.59
C LEU A 50 -45.03 16.68 -42.35
N GLY A 51 -44.20 17.72 -42.32
CA GLY A 51 -42.74 17.58 -42.32
C GLY A 51 -42.22 17.17 -43.71
N ALA A 52 -41.42 16.11 -43.77
CA ALA A 52 -40.88 15.58 -45.04
C ALA A 52 -41.81 14.54 -45.71
N GLU A 53 -42.91 14.16 -45.07
CA GLU A 53 -43.80 13.08 -45.51
C GLU A 53 -45.21 13.59 -45.86
N CYS A 54 -45.88 12.86 -46.74
CA CYS A 54 -47.18 13.22 -47.34
C CYS A 54 -48.30 12.31 -46.84
N LEU A 55 -48.43 12.15 -45.52
CA LEU A 55 -49.34 11.18 -44.90
C LEU A 55 -50.77 11.71 -44.66
N THR A 56 -50.98 13.03 -44.72
CA THR A 56 -52.30 13.62 -44.49
C THR A 56 -53.06 13.73 -45.81
N PRO A 57 -54.22 13.08 -45.99
CA PRO A 57 -55.05 13.31 -47.17
C PRO A 57 -55.75 14.68 -47.07
N LEU A 58 -55.81 15.42 -48.18
CA LEU A 58 -56.53 16.68 -48.30
C LEU A 58 -57.82 16.47 -49.11
N CYS A 59 -58.92 16.92 -48.54
CA CYS A 59 -60.26 16.91 -49.12
C CYS A 59 -60.74 18.36 -49.22
N GLU A 60 -60.44 19.01 -50.35
CA GLU A 60 -60.63 20.45 -50.56
C GLU A 60 -61.59 20.74 -51.72
N GLY A 61 -62.15 21.96 -51.76
CA GLY A 61 -63.07 22.39 -52.81
C GLY A 61 -64.42 21.66 -52.77
N ASN A 62 -64.80 20.99 -53.86
CA ASN A 62 -66.11 20.33 -53.98
C ASN A 62 -66.19 18.95 -53.29
N PHE A 63 -65.08 18.50 -52.69
CA PHE A 63 -64.96 17.21 -51.98
C PHE A 63 -64.64 17.41 -50.49
N THR A 64 -64.92 18.59 -49.92
CA THR A 64 -64.75 18.84 -48.48
C THR A 64 -65.67 17.96 -47.64
N CYS A 65 -65.09 17.21 -46.71
CA CYS A 65 -65.83 16.35 -45.80
C CYS A 65 -66.71 17.19 -44.85
N LYS A 66 -67.89 16.67 -44.52
CA LYS A 66 -68.80 17.28 -43.53
C LYS A 66 -68.24 17.13 -42.10
N GLU A 67 -68.86 17.81 -41.14
CA GLU A 67 -68.42 17.89 -39.75
C GLU A 67 -68.21 16.50 -39.07
N ASN A 68 -69.06 15.52 -39.40
CA ASN A 68 -69.01 14.14 -38.88
C ASN A 68 -68.22 13.15 -39.78
N GLU A 69 -67.58 13.64 -40.83
CA GLU A 69 -66.77 12.86 -41.77
C GLU A 69 -65.26 13.14 -41.57
N VAL A 70 -64.40 12.23 -42.02
CA VAL A 70 -62.94 12.36 -42.01
C VAL A 70 -62.41 12.06 -43.40
N CYS A 71 -61.48 12.89 -43.88
CA CYS A 71 -60.72 12.62 -45.09
C CYS A 71 -59.76 11.45 -44.81
N VAL A 72 -59.97 10.30 -45.45
CA VAL A 72 -59.08 9.13 -45.29
C VAL A 72 -58.11 8.97 -46.47
N ARG A 73 -58.48 9.52 -47.62
CA ARG A 73 -57.74 9.53 -48.89
C ARG A 73 -58.14 10.79 -49.65
N PRO A 74 -57.33 11.27 -50.63
CA PRO A 74 -57.66 12.44 -51.44
C PRO A 74 -59.06 12.33 -52.05
N ASN A 75 -59.90 13.34 -51.80
CA ASN A 75 -61.30 13.40 -52.25
C ASN A 75 -62.22 12.23 -51.80
N GLU A 76 -61.81 11.44 -50.79
CA GLU A 76 -62.61 10.34 -50.24
C GLU A 76 -62.87 10.57 -48.73
N CYS A 77 -64.07 11.09 -48.46
CA CYS A 77 -64.61 11.27 -47.13
C CYS A 77 -65.30 10.00 -46.65
N ARG A 78 -65.06 9.61 -45.41
CA ARG A 78 -65.72 8.48 -44.73
C ARG A 78 -66.20 8.92 -43.36
N CYS A 79 -67.13 8.19 -42.74
CA CYS A 79 -67.58 8.53 -41.40
C CYS A 79 -66.43 8.46 -40.39
N ARG A 80 -66.52 9.28 -39.33
CA ARG A 80 -65.65 9.14 -38.16
C ARG A 80 -65.67 7.70 -37.63
N HIS A 81 -64.55 7.28 -37.07
CA HIS A 81 -64.38 5.98 -36.43
C HIS A 81 -65.50 5.73 -35.41
N GLY A 82 -66.13 4.55 -35.47
CA GLY A 82 -67.29 4.23 -34.64
C GLY A 82 -68.64 4.69 -35.20
N TYR A 83 -68.72 5.27 -36.40
CA TYR A 83 -69.98 5.70 -37.04
C TYR A 83 -70.12 5.22 -38.49
N PHE A 84 -71.36 5.11 -38.96
CA PHE A 84 -71.74 4.79 -40.34
C PHE A 84 -73.03 5.48 -40.77
N GLY A 85 -73.44 5.27 -42.02
CA GLY A 85 -74.67 5.81 -42.62
C GLY A 85 -74.40 7.06 -43.46
N ALA A 86 -75.37 7.45 -44.30
CA ALA A 86 -75.20 8.53 -45.27
C ALA A 86 -75.01 9.95 -44.67
N SER A 87 -75.24 10.10 -43.36
CA SER A 87 -74.97 11.33 -42.59
C SER A 87 -73.95 11.14 -41.46
N CYS A 88 -73.43 9.92 -41.25
CA CYS A 88 -72.47 9.58 -40.21
C CYS A 88 -72.93 9.80 -38.76
N ASP A 89 -74.24 9.88 -38.50
CA ASP A 89 -74.79 10.08 -37.14
C ASP A 89 -75.12 8.77 -36.41
N THR A 90 -75.16 7.63 -37.11
CA THR A 90 -75.44 6.32 -36.52
C THR A 90 -74.18 5.64 -36.00
N LYS A 91 -74.10 5.38 -34.69
CA LYS A 91 -72.99 4.64 -34.06
C LYS A 91 -72.95 3.18 -34.53
N CYS A 92 -71.75 2.63 -34.69
CA CYS A 92 -71.52 1.24 -35.06
C CYS A 92 -72.24 0.25 -34.14
N PRO A 93 -72.87 -0.81 -34.69
CA PRO A 93 -73.27 -1.97 -33.89
C PRO A 93 -72.03 -2.61 -33.25
N ALA A 94 -72.14 -3.10 -32.01
CA ALA A 94 -71.01 -3.64 -31.24
C ALA A 94 -70.24 -4.84 -31.85
N GLN A 95 -70.69 -5.36 -33.00
CA GLN A 95 -69.98 -6.35 -33.83
C GLN A 95 -68.94 -5.74 -34.77
N PHE A 96 -68.88 -4.41 -34.88
CA PHE A 96 -68.10 -3.70 -35.88
C PHE A 96 -67.46 -2.42 -35.33
N TRP A 97 -66.35 -1.99 -35.93
CA TRP A 97 -65.55 -0.84 -35.53
C TRP A 97 -64.87 -0.17 -36.75
N GLY A 98 -64.15 0.93 -36.50
CA GLY A 98 -63.47 1.69 -37.55
C GLY A 98 -64.41 2.61 -38.34
N PRO A 99 -63.90 3.26 -39.42
CA PRO A 99 -64.70 4.14 -40.25
C PRO A 99 -65.72 3.34 -41.06
N ASP A 100 -66.94 3.84 -41.16
CA ASP A 100 -68.15 3.18 -41.69
C ASP A 100 -68.40 1.75 -41.15
N CYS A 101 -67.89 1.43 -39.96
CA CYS A 101 -68.03 0.11 -39.33
C CYS A 101 -67.55 -1.08 -40.21
N LYS A 102 -66.50 -0.90 -41.02
CA LYS A 102 -65.97 -1.98 -41.90
C LYS A 102 -65.09 -2.99 -41.16
N GLY A 103 -64.51 -2.64 -40.00
CA GLY A 103 -63.76 -3.56 -39.15
C GLY A 103 -64.70 -4.47 -38.38
N LYS A 104 -64.39 -5.76 -38.26
CA LYS A 104 -65.15 -6.71 -37.43
C LYS A 104 -64.57 -6.76 -36.01
N CYS A 105 -65.44 -6.67 -35.01
CA CYS A 105 -65.05 -6.80 -33.61
C CYS A 105 -65.02 -8.28 -33.20
N ASN A 106 -63.83 -8.81 -32.90
CA ASN A 106 -63.65 -10.24 -32.64
C ASN A 106 -64.02 -10.66 -31.21
N CYS A 107 -64.01 -9.73 -30.24
CA CYS A 107 -64.46 -10.01 -28.88
C CYS A 107 -65.98 -9.97 -28.68
N TYR A 108 -66.78 -9.54 -29.65
CA TYR A 108 -68.25 -9.59 -29.52
C TYR A 108 -68.73 -11.06 -29.43
N PRO A 109 -69.64 -11.43 -28.49
CA PRO A 109 -70.39 -10.60 -27.54
C PRO A 109 -69.74 -10.50 -26.14
N ASN A 110 -68.53 -11.01 -25.97
CA ASN A 110 -67.79 -11.16 -24.71
C ASN A 110 -66.99 -9.91 -24.28
N GLY A 111 -66.92 -8.89 -25.13
CA GLY A 111 -66.26 -7.60 -24.90
C GLY A 111 -66.70 -6.55 -25.92
N GLN A 112 -66.10 -5.35 -25.82
CA GLN A 112 -66.33 -4.22 -26.72
C GLN A 112 -65.01 -3.77 -27.34
N CYS A 113 -64.99 -3.59 -28.66
CA CYS A 113 -63.83 -3.04 -29.35
C CYS A 113 -63.78 -1.51 -29.22
N ASP A 114 -62.58 -0.94 -29.14
CA ASP A 114 -62.36 0.47 -29.35
C ASP A 114 -62.76 0.87 -30.79
N ASP A 115 -63.43 2.03 -30.91
CA ASP A 115 -63.98 2.50 -32.17
C ASP A 115 -62.89 2.85 -33.22
N LEU A 116 -61.67 3.23 -32.76
CA LEU A 116 -60.53 3.66 -33.58
C LEU A 116 -59.58 2.51 -33.91
N THR A 117 -59.10 1.77 -32.90
CA THR A 117 -58.04 0.75 -33.04
C THR A 117 -58.57 -0.67 -33.22
N GLY A 118 -59.82 -0.93 -32.82
CA GLY A 118 -60.39 -2.29 -32.77
C GLY A 118 -59.93 -3.12 -31.57
N GLU A 119 -59.20 -2.53 -30.63
CA GLU A 119 -58.67 -3.21 -29.45
C GLU A 119 -59.79 -3.62 -28.47
N CYS A 120 -59.71 -4.83 -27.93
CA CYS A 120 -60.81 -5.45 -27.19
C CYS A 120 -60.76 -5.19 -25.69
N THR A 121 -61.80 -4.53 -25.17
CA THR A 121 -62.07 -4.41 -23.73
C THR A 121 -63.02 -5.51 -23.27
N CYS A 122 -62.57 -6.37 -22.35
CA CYS A 122 -63.33 -7.56 -21.97
C CYS A 122 -64.37 -7.30 -20.88
N ASN A 123 -65.51 -8.00 -20.99
CA ASN A 123 -66.47 -8.06 -19.89
C ASN A 123 -65.80 -8.65 -18.64
N HIS A 124 -66.24 -8.25 -17.45
CA HIS A 124 -65.66 -8.64 -16.15
C HIS A 124 -65.52 -10.16 -15.87
N ASN A 125 -66.18 -11.00 -16.68
CA ASN A 125 -66.16 -12.46 -16.62
C ASN A 125 -65.36 -13.11 -17.78
N ARG A 126 -64.53 -12.33 -18.48
CA ARG A 126 -63.72 -12.74 -19.64
C ARG A 126 -62.32 -12.11 -19.63
N TRP A 127 -61.38 -12.78 -20.26
CA TRP A 127 -60.00 -12.33 -20.43
C TRP A 127 -59.39 -12.91 -21.72
N GLY A 128 -58.22 -12.41 -22.10
CA GLY A 128 -57.52 -12.74 -23.34
C GLY A 128 -57.71 -11.67 -24.43
N PRO A 129 -56.87 -11.67 -25.48
CA PRO A 129 -56.82 -10.61 -26.49
C PRO A 129 -58.13 -10.43 -27.29
N ASN A 130 -58.99 -11.44 -27.34
CA ASN A 130 -60.32 -11.37 -27.94
C ASN A 130 -61.43 -11.75 -26.93
N CYS A 131 -61.16 -11.68 -25.62
CA CYS A 131 -62.10 -12.03 -24.56
C CYS A 131 -62.65 -13.47 -24.69
N GLU A 132 -61.84 -14.38 -25.22
CA GLU A 132 -62.19 -15.76 -25.51
C GLU A 132 -62.28 -16.63 -24.25
N ASN A 133 -61.49 -16.32 -23.21
CA ASN A 133 -61.37 -17.18 -22.03
C ASN A 133 -62.33 -16.74 -20.91
N PRO A 134 -63.08 -17.67 -20.30
CA PRO A 134 -63.89 -17.36 -19.12
C PRO A 134 -63.02 -17.12 -17.89
N CYS A 135 -63.31 -16.06 -17.13
CA CYS A 135 -62.71 -15.84 -15.83
C CYS A 135 -63.25 -16.84 -14.80
N THR A 136 -62.35 -17.54 -14.10
CA THR A 136 -62.69 -18.57 -13.12
C THR A 136 -62.63 -18.09 -11.66
N CYS A 137 -62.40 -16.79 -11.46
CA CYS A 137 -62.34 -16.14 -10.15
C CYS A 137 -63.72 -16.16 -9.47
N GLN A 138 -63.83 -16.80 -8.31
CA GLN A 138 -65.10 -16.89 -7.57
C GLN A 138 -65.42 -15.60 -6.81
N LYS A 139 -64.46 -15.15 -5.99
CA LYS A 139 -64.60 -13.98 -5.09
C LYS A 139 -63.43 -13.00 -5.28
N GLY A 140 -63.28 -12.52 -6.52
CA GLY A 140 -62.21 -11.61 -6.88
C GLY A 140 -62.38 -11.04 -8.28
N LYS A 141 -61.50 -10.10 -8.65
CA LYS A 141 -61.42 -9.53 -9.99
C LYS A 141 -60.45 -10.34 -10.85
N CYS A 142 -60.78 -10.48 -12.12
CA CYS A 142 -59.96 -11.16 -13.11
C CYS A 142 -59.12 -10.13 -13.86
N ASP A 143 -57.81 -10.38 -14.01
CA ASP A 143 -56.95 -9.62 -14.90
C ASP A 143 -57.32 -9.90 -16.36
N GLN A 144 -57.53 -8.84 -17.15
CA GLN A 144 -58.11 -8.95 -18.49
C GLN A 144 -57.13 -9.50 -19.54
N GLU A 145 -55.82 -9.39 -19.32
CA GLU A 145 -54.79 -9.91 -20.23
C GLU A 145 -54.37 -11.34 -19.86
N THR A 146 -54.15 -11.60 -18.57
CA THR A 146 -53.53 -12.84 -18.07
C THR A 146 -54.51 -13.80 -17.40
N GLY A 147 -55.74 -13.37 -17.11
CA GLY A 147 -56.74 -14.18 -16.40
C GLY A 147 -56.46 -14.37 -14.91
N LYS A 148 -55.40 -13.77 -14.37
CA LYS A 148 -55.00 -13.92 -12.97
C LYS A 148 -56.03 -13.29 -12.02
N CYS A 149 -56.43 -14.05 -11.01
CA CYS A 149 -57.39 -13.55 -10.02
C CYS A 149 -56.73 -12.69 -8.93
N THR A 150 -57.30 -11.50 -8.71
CA THR A 150 -57.05 -10.64 -7.56
C THR A 150 -58.20 -10.80 -6.56
N CYS A 151 -57.94 -11.49 -5.46
CA CYS A 151 -58.95 -11.87 -4.48
C CYS A 151 -59.47 -10.70 -3.63
N HIS A 152 -60.75 -10.74 -3.28
CA HIS A 152 -61.32 -9.81 -2.29
C HIS A 152 -60.77 -10.08 -0.88
N PRO A 153 -60.85 -9.11 0.06
CA PRO A 153 -60.38 -9.32 1.43
C PRO A 153 -61.03 -10.54 2.10
N GLY A 154 -60.23 -11.39 2.74
CA GLY A 154 -60.70 -12.57 3.47
C GLY A 154 -60.83 -13.86 2.64
N VAL A 155 -60.42 -13.86 1.37
CA VAL A 155 -60.34 -15.07 0.53
C VAL A 155 -58.99 -15.18 -0.19
N TRP A 156 -58.61 -16.41 -0.53
CA TRP A 156 -57.30 -16.74 -1.08
C TRP A 156 -57.32 -17.90 -2.08
N GLY A 157 -56.17 -18.11 -2.72
CA GLY A 157 -55.91 -19.17 -3.69
C GLY A 157 -56.06 -18.68 -5.13
N PRO A 158 -55.62 -19.47 -6.13
CA PRO A 158 -55.52 -19.03 -7.53
C PRO A 158 -56.85 -18.61 -8.16
N GLN A 159 -57.98 -19.08 -7.63
CA GLN A 159 -59.35 -18.74 -8.05
C GLN A 159 -60.18 -18.06 -6.95
N CYS A 160 -59.56 -17.67 -5.83
CA CYS A 160 -60.23 -17.03 -4.68
C CYS A 160 -61.38 -17.85 -4.07
N ASN A 161 -61.27 -19.18 -4.08
CA ASN A 161 -62.31 -20.09 -3.60
C ASN A 161 -62.19 -20.39 -2.09
N ASN A 162 -61.00 -20.25 -1.51
CA ASN A 162 -60.76 -20.58 -0.11
C ASN A 162 -60.98 -19.36 0.79
N ASN A 163 -61.65 -19.55 1.93
CA ASN A 163 -61.77 -18.50 2.95
C ASN A 163 -60.49 -18.44 3.83
N CYS A 164 -60.14 -17.24 4.29
CA CYS A 164 -59.08 -16.99 5.26
C CYS A 164 -59.62 -17.10 6.69
N TYR A 165 -58.97 -17.89 7.54
CA TYR A 165 -59.33 -18.06 8.96
C TYR A 165 -58.41 -17.24 9.89
N CYS A 166 -58.16 -15.99 9.49
CA CYS A 166 -57.27 -15.06 10.18
C CYS A 166 -58.01 -14.19 11.19
N SER A 167 -57.35 -13.83 12.30
CA SER A 167 -57.85 -12.86 13.27
C SER A 167 -57.90 -11.44 12.68
N ILE A 168 -58.74 -10.57 13.25
CA ILE A 168 -58.87 -9.16 12.85
C ILE A 168 -57.54 -8.39 12.89
N ASN A 169 -56.59 -8.84 13.73
CA ASN A 169 -55.26 -8.25 13.87
C ASN A 169 -54.23 -8.82 12.88
N SER A 170 -54.67 -9.13 11.65
CA SER A 170 -53.79 -9.68 10.62
C SER A 170 -54.33 -9.49 9.20
N VAL A 171 -53.41 -9.55 8.23
CA VAL A 171 -53.72 -9.54 6.79
C VAL A 171 -53.56 -10.96 6.25
N CYS A 172 -54.52 -11.45 5.47
CA CYS A 172 -54.39 -12.74 4.81
C CYS A 172 -53.65 -12.60 3.48
N ASP A 173 -52.65 -13.43 3.26
CA ASP A 173 -51.98 -13.56 1.96
C ASP A 173 -52.93 -14.17 0.92
N ALA A 174 -53.23 -13.41 -0.14
CA ALA A 174 -54.24 -13.78 -1.14
C ALA A 174 -53.86 -14.99 -2.00
N MET A 175 -52.59 -15.41 -2.04
CA MET A 175 -52.15 -16.56 -2.84
C MET A 175 -52.07 -17.85 -2.01
N THR A 176 -51.59 -17.75 -0.76
CA THR A 176 -51.26 -18.89 0.11
C THR A 176 -52.21 -19.09 1.30
N GLY A 177 -53.04 -18.10 1.62
CA GLY A 177 -53.94 -18.14 2.78
C GLY A 177 -53.26 -17.94 4.13
N ARG A 178 -51.95 -17.63 4.14
CA ARG A 178 -51.18 -17.41 5.36
C ARG A 178 -51.57 -16.09 6.00
N CYS A 179 -51.89 -16.11 7.29
CA CYS A 179 -52.12 -14.89 8.06
C CYS A 179 -50.78 -14.21 8.39
N LEU A 180 -50.65 -12.92 8.08
CA LEU A 180 -49.52 -12.05 8.42
C LEU A 180 -49.95 -11.19 9.62
N CYS A 181 -49.35 -11.41 10.79
CA CYS A 181 -49.81 -10.76 12.01
C CYS A 181 -49.39 -9.29 12.10
N ASN A 182 -50.28 -8.44 12.61
CA ASN A 182 -49.93 -7.08 12.99
C ASN A 182 -48.95 -7.09 14.18
N PRO A 183 -48.11 -6.04 14.34
CA PRO A 183 -47.13 -5.99 15.42
C PRO A 183 -47.73 -6.23 16.80
N GLY A 184 -47.19 -7.21 17.53
CA GLY A 184 -47.67 -7.61 18.86
C GLY A 184 -48.69 -8.76 18.86
N TRP A 185 -48.97 -9.39 17.72
CA TRP A 185 -49.79 -10.59 17.61
C TRP A 185 -49.00 -11.78 17.03
N MET A 186 -49.34 -13.00 17.48
CA MET A 186 -48.65 -14.24 17.10
C MET A 186 -49.60 -15.42 16.91
N GLY A 187 -49.05 -16.54 16.43
CA GLY A 187 -49.75 -17.76 16.08
C GLY A 187 -50.06 -17.86 14.58
N ARG A 188 -50.57 -19.01 14.14
CA ARG A 188 -50.88 -19.26 12.72
C ARG A 188 -52.02 -18.38 12.20
N ASN A 189 -52.95 -17.99 13.08
CA ASN A 189 -54.12 -17.17 12.80
C ASN A 189 -54.08 -15.79 13.51
N CYS A 190 -52.97 -15.42 14.15
CA CYS A 190 -52.81 -14.13 14.83
C CYS A 190 -53.83 -13.85 15.96
N ALA A 191 -54.34 -14.90 16.62
CA ALA A 191 -55.31 -14.78 17.71
C ALA A 191 -54.68 -14.48 19.09
N LEU A 192 -53.37 -14.68 19.25
CA LEU A 192 -52.67 -14.51 20.52
C LEU A 192 -51.92 -13.18 20.56
N GLN A 193 -52.14 -12.37 21.60
CA GLN A 193 -51.36 -11.16 21.84
C GLN A 193 -50.03 -11.51 22.53
N CYS A 194 -48.97 -10.82 22.14
CA CYS A 194 -47.62 -11.07 22.63
C CYS A 194 -47.32 -10.40 23.97
N ASN A 195 -46.69 -11.16 24.87
CA ASN A 195 -46.43 -10.76 26.23
C ASN A 195 -45.07 -10.04 26.41
N CYS A 196 -44.86 -9.00 25.61
CA CYS A 196 -43.56 -8.35 25.37
C CYS A 196 -43.51 -6.87 25.80
N ASN A 197 -44.31 -6.48 26.80
CA ASN A 197 -44.34 -5.11 27.34
C ASN A 197 -44.46 -4.03 26.23
N ASN A 198 -45.51 -4.15 25.41
CA ASN A 198 -45.79 -3.33 24.22
C ASN A 198 -44.73 -3.37 23.10
N SER A 199 -43.72 -4.25 23.18
CA SER A 199 -42.80 -4.54 22.08
C SER A 199 -43.39 -5.58 21.11
N PRO A 200 -42.98 -5.58 19.83
CA PRO A 200 -43.35 -6.64 18.89
C PRO A 200 -42.71 -7.99 19.25
N CYS A 201 -43.08 -9.02 18.49
CA CYS A 201 -42.70 -10.40 18.70
C CYS A 201 -42.58 -11.13 17.35
N GLU A 202 -41.84 -12.23 17.33
CA GLU A 202 -41.80 -13.15 16.20
C GLU A 202 -43.09 -13.99 16.14
N GLN A 203 -43.76 -13.99 14.98
CA GLN A 203 -45.10 -14.54 14.78
C GLN A 203 -45.25 -16.03 15.17
N PHE A 204 -44.20 -16.85 15.02
CA PHE A 204 -44.31 -18.31 15.20
C PHE A 204 -43.73 -18.81 16.52
N THR A 205 -42.67 -18.18 17.02
CA THR A 205 -42.00 -18.56 18.27
C THR A 205 -42.53 -17.79 19.48
N GLY A 206 -43.16 -16.63 19.26
CA GLY A 206 -43.52 -15.68 20.31
C GLY A 206 -42.33 -14.93 20.93
N ARG A 207 -41.11 -15.09 20.40
CA ARG A 207 -39.91 -14.43 20.91
C ARG A 207 -40.05 -12.91 20.80
N CYS A 208 -39.90 -12.21 21.92
CA CYS A 208 -40.00 -10.75 21.95
C CYS A 208 -38.86 -10.06 21.18
N LEU A 209 -39.23 -9.05 20.40
CA LEU A 209 -38.35 -8.16 19.64
C LEU A 209 -38.38 -6.80 20.33
N CYS A 210 -37.46 -6.57 21.26
CA CYS A 210 -37.56 -5.42 22.16
C CYS A 210 -37.39 -4.09 21.41
N ARG A 211 -38.18 -3.09 21.80
CA ARG A 211 -37.98 -1.70 21.36
C ARG A 211 -36.63 -1.18 21.86
N GLU A 212 -36.16 -0.06 21.29
CA GLU A 212 -34.90 0.54 21.68
C GLU A 212 -34.81 0.76 23.20
N ARG A 213 -33.63 0.47 23.75
CA ARG A 213 -33.31 0.51 25.19
C ARG A 213 -34.10 -0.45 26.08
N MET A 214 -34.79 -1.46 25.53
CA MET A 214 -35.46 -2.52 26.29
C MET A 214 -34.77 -3.87 26.06
N TRP A 215 -34.74 -4.73 27.07
CA TRP A 215 -34.14 -6.07 27.00
C TRP A 215 -34.83 -7.09 27.91
N GLY A 216 -34.46 -8.36 27.75
CA GLY A 216 -34.97 -9.49 28.52
C GLY A 216 -36.11 -10.21 27.80
N ALA A 217 -36.45 -11.41 28.28
CA ALA A 217 -37.38 -12.31 27.60
C ALA A 217 -38.79 -11.73 27.37
N ARG A 218 -39.20 -10.70 28.12
CA ARG A 218 -40.49 -9.99 27.98
C ARG A 218 -40.32 -8.48 27.73
N CYS A 219 -39.11 -8.02 27.44
CA CYS A 219 -38.78 -6.59 27.30
C CYS A 219 -39.21 -5.77 28.54
N ASP A 220 -39.08 -6.36 29.72
CA ASP A 220 -39.46 -5.82 31.02
C ASP A 220 -38.34 -4.98 31.66
N ARG A 221 -37.12 -5.02 31.10
CA ARG A 221 -35.93 -4.38 31.68
C ARG A 221 -35.38 -3.29 30.76
N TYR A 222 -34.94 -2.19 31.36
CA TYR A 222 -34.34 -1.06 30.65
C TYR A 222 -32.81 -1.20 30.54
N CYS A 223 -32.27 -0.81 29.38
CA CYS A 223 -30.84 -0.81 29.08
C CYS A 223 -30.15 0.42 29.67
N GLN A 224 -29.11 0.20 30.46
CA GLN A 224 -28.37 1.27 31.15
C GLN A 224 -27.15 1.80 30.36
N CYS A 225 -26.99 1.37 29.10
CA CYS A 225 -25.89 1.77 28.23
C CYS A 225 -25.98 3.27 27.89
N VAL A 226 -24.91 4.04 28.11
CA VAL A 226 -24.88 5.47 27.76
C VAL A 226 -24.25 5.66 26.37
N HIS A 227 -22.96 5.37 26.21
CA HIS A 227 -22.28 5.43 24.91
C HIS A 227 -22.10 4.03 24.31
N GLY A 228 -23.20 3.38 23.94
CA GLY A 228 -23.16 2.02 23.40
C GLY A 228 -24.51 1.48 22.92
N LYS A 229 -24.47 0.37 22.18
CA LYS A 229 -25.65 -0.40 21.78
C LYS A 229 -25.93 -1.48 22.83
N CYS A 230 -27.19 -1.67 23.18
CA CYS A 230 -27.62 -2.70 24.14
C CYS A 230 -27.99 -4.00 23.41
N ASN A 231 -27.55 -5.14 23.95
CA ASN A 231 -28.01 -6.46 23.54
C ASN A 231 -29.40 -6.71 24.15
N GLN A 232 -30.39 -6.97 23.31
CA GLN A 232 -31.79 -7.16 23.73
C GLN A 232 -32.03 -8.48 24.48
N ALA A 233 -31.14 -9.47 24.35
CA ALA A 233 -31.29 -10.76 25.01
C ALA A 233 -30.90 -10.71 26.51
N ASP A 234 -29.75 -10.10 26.83
CA ASP A 234 -29.11 -10.16 28.15
C ASP A 234 -28.81 -8.79 28.79
N GLY A 235 -29.10 -7.69 28.08
CA GLY A 235 -28.85 -6.32 28.57
C GLY A 235 -27.38 -5.89 28.55
N SER A 236 -26.48 -6.68 27.96
CA SER A 236 -25.06 -6.34 27.85
C SER A 236 -24.84 -5.13 26.93
N CYS A 237 -23.87 -4.28 27.27
CA CYS A 237 -23.58 -3.06 26.52
C CYS A 237 -22.35 -3.23 25.63
N THR A 238 -22.55 -3.04 24.33
CA THR A 238 -21.49 -2.94 23.33
C THR A 238 -21.11 -1.47 23.16
N CYS A 239 -20.01 -1.04 23.77
CA CYS A 239 -19.62 0.37 23.77
C CYS A 239 -19.20 0.87 22.39
N THR A 240 -19.49 2.16 22.13
CA THR A 240 -18.90 2.87 21.00
C THR A 240 -17.40 3.08 21.23
N PRO A 241 -16.56 3.12 20.18
CA PRO A 241 -15.14 3.43 20.32
C PRO A 241 -14.91 4.71 21.11
N GLY A 242 -13.96 4.68 22.05
CA GLY A 242 -13.73 5.78 22.98
C GLY A 242 -14.37 5.64 24.37
N PHE A 243 -15.21 4.62 24.59
CA PHE A 243 -15.82 4.33 25.88
C PHE A 243 -15.65 2.87 26.31
N ARG A 244 -15.67 2.63 27.62
CA ARG A 244 -15.54 1.33 28.27
C ARG A 244 -16.41 1.23 29.55
N GLY A 245 -16.28 0.09 30.23
CA GLY A 245 -17.04 -0.25 31.44
C GLY A 245 -18.41 -0.86 31.13
N LYS A 246 -19.02 -1.52 32.11
CA LYS A 246 -20.26 -2.33 31.96
C LYS A 246 -21.43 -1.56 31.30
N PHE A 247 -21.47 -0.24 31.46
CA PHE A 247 -22.53 0.64 30.97
C PHE A 247 -22.05 1.71 29.98
N CYS A 248 -20.80 1.62 29.50
CA CYS A 248 -20.21 2.55 28.54
C CYS A 248 -20.28 4.02 29.01
N LYS A 249 -19.92 4.25 30.28
CA LYS A 249 -19.88 5.56 30.93
C LYS A 249 -18.47 6.12 31.06
N GLU A 250 -17.47 5.24 31.15
CA GLU A 250 -16.07 5.62 31.34
C GLU A 250 -15.44 5.90 29.96
N PRO A 251 -14.82 7.07 29.73
CA PRO A 251 -14.01 7.28 28.54
C PRO A 251 -12.76 6.39 28.56
N CYS A 252 -12.11 6.24 27.40
CA CYS A 252 -10.82 5.54 27.34
C CYS A 252 -9.75 6.24 28.19
N PRO A 253 -8.93 5.48 28.95
CA PRO A 253 -7.75 6.04 29.59
C PRO A 253 -6.73 6.48 28.54
N ALA A 254 -5.88 7.45 28.90
CA ALA A 254 -4.79 7.90 28.04
C ALA A 254 -3.89 6.72 27.61
N GLY A 255 -3.44 6.74 26.36
CA GLY A 255 -2.68 5.62 25.78
C GLY A 255 -3.53 4.45 25.26
N PHE A 256 -4.87 4.52 25.30
CA PHE A 256 -5.76 3.48 24.75
C PHE A 256 -6.88 4.03 23.86
N TYR A 257 -7.31 3.24 22.88
CA TYR A 257 -8.37 3.61 21.93
C TYR A 257 -9.19 2.38 21.46
N GLY A 258 -10.20 2.65 20.64
CA GLY A 258 -11.02 1.65 19.98
C GLY A 258 -12.18 1.18 20.84
N GLN A 259 -12.81 0.08 20.43
CA GLN A 259 -13.94 -0.50 21.15
C GLN A 259 -13.49 -1.14 22.47
N ASN A 260 -14.18 -0.79 23.56
CA ASN A 260 -13.94 -1.31 24.91
C ASN A 260 -12.50 -1.12 25.45
N CYS A 261 -11.71 -0.20 24.90
CA CYS A 261 -10.40 0.15 25.46
C CYS A 261 -9.25 -0.74 24.99
N ARG A 262 -9.48 -1.66 24.04
CA ARG A 262 -8.60 -2.82 23.83
C ARG A 262 -7.25 -2.51 23.17
N ASN A 263 -7.15 -1.44 22.40
CA ASN A 263 -5.95 -1.15 21.63
C ASN A 263 -5.11 -0.07 22.33
N ARG A 264 -3.78 -0.21 22.31
CA ARG A 264 -2.84 0.82 22.81
C ARG A 264 -2.47 1.78 21.69
N CYS A 265 -2.37 3.08 22.02
CA CYS A 265 -1.75 4.08 21.16
C CYS A 265 -0.27 3.72 20.88
N GLY A 266 0.27 4.16 19.74
CA GLY A 266 1.71 4.16 19.50
C GLY A 266 2.41 5.33 20.22
N HIS A 267 3.61 5.66 19.77
CA HIS A 267 4.49 6.66 20.35
C HIS A 267 4.09 8.09 19.95
N CYS A 268 2.94 8.55 20.45
CA CYS A 268 2.47 9.92 20.26
C CYS A 268 3.34 10.91 21.06
N LYS A 269 3.72 12.02 20.43
CA LYS A 269 4.63 13.03 20.98
C LYS A 269 4.27 13.42 22.42
N GLY A 270 5.19 13.20 23.36
CA GLY A 270 4.99 13.57 24.77
C GLY A 270 3.82 12.85 25.46
N GLN A 271 3.60 11.57 25.11
CA GLN A 271 2.56 10.69 25.68
C GLN A 271 1.11 11.21 25.54
N GLN A 272 0.86 12.09 24.59
CA GLN A 272 -0.49 12.63 24.35
C GLN A 272 -1.48 11.52 23.94
N PRO A 273 -2.75 11.60 24.38
CA PRO A 273 -3.75 10.59 24.04
C PRO A 273 -4.05 10.58 22.54
N CYS A 274 -3.99 9.40 21.93
CA CYS A 274 -4.34 9.23 20.51
C CYS A 274 -5.86 9.33 20.27
N LYS A 275 -6.25 9.58 19.01
CA LYS A 275 -7.65 9.67 18.58
C LYS A 275 -8.41 8.38 18.92
N VAL A 276 -9.39 8.50 19.80
CA VAL A 276 -10.10 7.39 20.45
C VAL A 276 -10.79 6.38 19.53
N THR A 277 -11.04 6.73 18.26
CA THR A 277 -11.64 5.83 17.25
C THR A 277 -10.63 4.93 16.55
N GLU A 278 -9.47 5.47 16.17
CA GLU A 278 -8.55 4.88 15.16
C GLU A 278 -7.12 4.68 15.68
N GLY A 279 -6.76 5.32 16.80
CA GLY A 279 -5.43 5.26 17.38
C GLY A 279 -4.44 6.26 16.79
N ARG A 280 -4.90 7.23 15.99
CA ARG A 280 -4.00 8.20 15.34
C ARG A 280 -3.42 9.22 16.32
N CYS A 281 -2.14 9.54 16.16
CA CYS A 281 -1.49 10.66 16.85
C CYS A 281 -1.52 11.92 15.97
N ILE A 282 -1.41 13.11 16.57
CA ILE A 282 -1.21 14.37 15.83
C ILE A 282 0.24 14.51 15.36
N THR A 283 1.19 14.03 16.17
CA THR A 283 2.63 14.04 15.88
C THR A 283 3.27 12.86 16.61
N CYS A 284 4.30 12.26 16.03
CA CYS A 284 5.06 11.18 16.64
C CYS A 284 6.18 11.70 17.55
N ASP A 285 6.59 10.88 18.53
CA ASP A 285 7.91 11.03 19.14
C ASP A 285 9.02 10.81 18.09
N ARG A 286 10.22 11.31 18.39
CA ARG A 286 11.40 11.14 17.51
C ARG A 286 11.70 9.66 17.25
N GLY A 287 12.05 9.34 16.00
CA GLY A 287 12.32 7.97 15.56
C GLY A 287 11.08 7.15 15.17
N TRP A 288 9.88 7.72 15.27
CA TRP A 288 8.63 7.06 14.91
C TRP A 288 7.91 7.75 13.74
N ASN A 289 7.20 6.93 12.96
CA ASN A 289 6.48 7.31 11.75
C ASN A 289 5.09 6.65 11.69
N GLY A 290 4.32 7.03 10.67
CA GLY A 290 2.97 6.54 10.41
C GLY A 290 1.93 7.29 11.24
N THR A 291 0.68 7.30 10.76
CA THR A 291 -0.41 8.08 11.38
C THR A 291 -0.74 7.68 12.84
N ARG A 292 -0.23 6.55 13.30
CA ARG A 292 -0.44 5.97 14.64
C ARG A 292 0.87 5.89 15.46
N CYS A 293 2.00 6.30 14.88
CA CYS A 293 3.32 6.27 15.51
C CYS A 293 3.70 4.88 16.05
N ASP A 294 3.35 3.85 15.28
CA ASP A 294 3.61 2.43 15.55
C ASP A 294 4.68 1.84 14.61
N GLN A 295 5.31 2.66 13.77
CA GLN A 295 6.40 2.29 12.86
C GLN A 295 7.68 3.04 13.24
N LEU A 296 8.84 2.37 13.25
CA LEU A 296 10.13 3.05 13.34
C LEU A 296 10.45 3.79 12.03
N CYS A 297 11.36 4.78 12.09
CA CYS A 297 11.91 5.39 10.88
C CYS A 297 12.57 4.35 9.95
N SER A 298 12.35 4.54 8.65
CA SER A 298 13.05 3.79 7.61
C SER A 298 14.57 4.01 7.70
N LYS A 299 15.34 2.98 7.31
CA LYS A 299 16.80 3.03 7.27
C LYS A 299 17.27 4.28 6.49
N GLY A 300 18.17 5.05 7.10
CA GLY A 300 18.68 6.30 6.52
C GLY A 300 17.91 7.56 6.89
N PHE A 301 16.86 7.47 7.72
CA PHE A 301 16.09 8.61 8.22
C PHE A 301 15.98 8.58 9.75
N PHE A 302 15.94 9.76 10.36
CA PHE A 302 15.81 9.94 11.81
C PHE A 302 14.98 11.19 12.17
N GLY A 303 14.81 11.45 13.47
CA GLY A 303 14.29 12.71 13.97
C GLY A 303 12.76 12.76 14.07
N GLU A 304 12.19 13.96 14.01
CA GLU A 304 10.72 14.13 14.07
C GLU A 304 10.05 13.76 12.74
N ASN A 305 9.07 12.85 12.79
CA ASN A 305 8.39 12.28 11.62
C ASN A 305 9.35 11.72 10.53
N CYS A 306 10.57 11.35 10.92
CA CYS A 306 11.60 10.79 10.02
C CYS A 306 11.99 11.69 8.84
N GLN A 307 11.98 13.01 9.03
CA GLN A 307 12.30 13.98 7.97
C GLN A 307 13.82 14.25 7.85
N GLU A 308 14.61 13.91 8.86
CA GLU A 308 16.05 14.17 8.90
C GLU A 308 16.79 13.01 8.24
N VAL A 309 17.71 13.28 7.29
CA VAL A 309 18.47 12.24 6.59
C VAL A 309 19.74 11.92 7.38
N CYS A 310 19.96 10.64 7.66
CA CYS A 310 21.08 10.19 8.45
C CYS A 310 22.44 10.50 7.79
N PRO A 311 23.45 10.88 8.59
CA PRO A 311 24.79 11.11 8.08
C PRO A 311 25.41 9.79 7.59
N THR A 312 26.28 9.89 6.58
CA THR A 312 27.04 8.73 6.10
C THR A 312 28.01 8.24 7.18
N CYS A 313 27.69 7.13 7.82
CA CYS A 313 28.57 6.42 8.75
C CYS A 313 29.77 5.83 8.00
N LYS A 314 30.95 5.93 8.61
CA LYS A 314 32.25 5.68 7.95
C LYS A 314 32.39 4.32 7.27
N ASP A 315 31.75 3.29 7.83
CA ASP A 315 31.82 1.90 7.35
C ASP A 315 30.44 1.31 7.01
N GLY A 316 29.44 2.17 6.71
CA GLY A 316 28.11 1.74 6.25
C GLY A 316 27.13 1.27 7.33
N HIS A 317 27.49 1.42 8.61
CA HIS A 317 26.59 1.17 9.75
C HIS A 317 25.33 2.05 9.71
N HIS A 318 24.25 1.58 10.35
CA HIS A 318 23.00 2.32 10.45
C HIS A 318 23.09 3.44 11.49
N CYS A 319 22.35 4.52 11.26
CA CYS A 319 22.07 5.54 12.25
C CYS A 319 21.01 5.06 13.26
N ASP A 320 21.07 5.61 14.47
CA ASP A 320 19.98 5.61 15.42
C ASP A 320 18.81 6.47 14.86
N PRO A 321 17.57 5.94 14.77
CA PRO A 321 16.44 6.66 14.20
C PRO A 321 15.90 7.79 15.09
N ILE A 322 16.22 7.80 16.39
CA ILE A 322 15.79 8.82 17.35
C ILE A 322 16.79 10.00 17.36
N TYR A 323 18.09 9.69 17.39
CA TYR A 323 19.16 10.67 17.61
C TYR A 323 20.00 11.01 16.36
N GLY A 324 19.93 10.22 15.29
CA GLY A 324 20.65 10.46 14.04
C GLY A 324 22.15 10.17 14.04
N LYS A 325 22.71 9.73 15.18
CA LYS A 325 24.11 9.34 15.31
C LYS A 325 24.31 7.91 14.80
N CYS A 326 25.49 7.57 14.29
CA CYS A 326 25.83 6.18 13.96
C CYS A 326 25.68 5.30 15.22
N SER A 327 24.95 4.18 15.13
CA SER A 327 24.61 3.38 16.32
C SER A 327 25.84 2.71 16.96
N HIS A 328 26.82 2.33 16.13
CA HIS A 328 28.09 1.75 16.56
C HIS A 328 29.24 2.30 15.72
N CYS A 329 30.34 2.68 16.40
CA CYS A 329 31.62 3.00 15.79
C CYS A 329 32.62 1.87 16.00
N ASN A 330 33.26 1.46 14.90
CA ASN A 330 34.30 0.43 14.90
C ASN A 330 35.44 0.78 15.87
N PRO A 331 36.16 -0.22 16.43
CA PRO A 331 37.17 0.01 17.46
C PRO A 331 38.22 1.05 17.06
N GLY A 332 38.51 1.99 17.97
CA GLY A 332 39.43 3.10 17.71
C GLY A 332 38.78 4.38 17.13
N TRP A 333 37.45 4.41 16.96
CA TRP A 333 36.70 5.56 16.43
C TRP A 333 35.50 5.96 17.31
N ILE A 334 35.18 7.26 17.29
CA ILE A 334 34.07 7.93 18.00
C ILE A 334 33.59 9.13 17.19
N GLY A 335 32.50 9.75 17.62
CA GLY A 335 31.86 10.90 16.98
C GLY A 335 30.55 10.50 16.31
N ASP A 336 29.71 11.49 16.01
CA ASP A 336 28.36 11.25 15.50
C ASP A 336 28.33 10.53 14.14
N ARG A 337 29.47 10.53 13.42
CA ARG A 337 29.68 9.81 12.16
C ARG A 337 30.84 8.79 12.20
N CYS A 338 31.40 8.52 13.38
CA CYS A 338 32.61 7.73 13.58
C CYS A 338 33.86 8.31 12.87
N GLU A 339 33.93 9.64 12.76
CA GLU A 339 35.01 10.34 12.06
C GLU A 339 36.25 10.62 12.92
N VAL A 340 36.12 10.66 14.24
CA VAL A 340 37.18 11.03 15.19
C VAL A 340 37.87 9.77 15.71
N ARG A 341 39.21 9.75 15.79
CA ARG A 341 39.92 8.65 16.49
C ARG A 341 39.71 8.76 17.99
N CYS A 342 39.76 7.62 18.70
CA CYS A 342 39.73 7.63 20.16
C CYS A 342 40.76 8.60 20.76
N PRO A 343 40.38 9.42 21.74
CA PRO A 343 41.34 10.23 22.49
C PRO A 343 42.29 9.32 23.28
N ASN A 344 43.54 9.78 23.44
CA ASN A 344 44.56 9.08 24.24
C ASN A 344 44.00 8.75 25.63
N GLY A 345 44.10 7.49 26.04
CA GLY A 345 43.51 7.00 27.29
C GLY A 345 42.22 6.19 27.10
N THR A 346 41.71 6.05 25.87
CA THR A 346 40.51 5.23 25.57
C THR A 346 40.72 4.29 24.38
N TYR A 347 39.98 3.18 24.34
CA TYR A 347 40.07 2.16 23.29
C TYR A 347 38.77 1.39 23.07
N GLY A 348 38.74 0.57 22.01
CA GLY A 348 37.63 -0.31 21.68
C GLY A 348 36.50 0.41 20.93
N GLU A 349 35.34 -0.26 20.81
CA GLU A 349 34.15 0.30 20.17
C GLU A 349 33.65 1.54 20.92
N ASN A 350 33.23 2.56 20.17
CA ASN A 350 32.82 3.88 20.69
C ASN A 350 33.82 4.55 21.66
N CYS A 351 35.05 4.03 21.79
CA CYS A 351 36.04 4.42 22.79
C CYS A 351 35.55 4.31 24.25
N GLU A 352 34.63 3.38 24.54
CA GLU A 352 34.00 3.24 25.86
C GLU A 352 34.95 2.66 26.93
N ASN A 353 36.00 1.94 26.53
CA ASN A 353 36.96 1.32 27.44
C ASN A 353 38.12 2.27 27.79
N ASN A 354 38.53 2.25 29.06
CA ASN A 354 39.60 3.11 29.59
C ASN A 354 40.95 2.38 29.63
N CYS A 355 42.01 3.05 29.16
CA CYS A 355 43.38 2.58 29.16
C CYS A 355 44.12 2.74 30.51
N SER A 356 43.42 3.03 31.61
CA SER A 356 44.00 3.24 32.96
C SER A 356 44.77 2.05 33.53
N HIS A 357 44.74 0.90 32.85
CA HIS A 357 45.51 -0.29 33.17
C HIS A 357 46.95 -0.27 32.60
N CYS A 358 47.27 0.65 31.69
CA CYS A 358 48.64 0.85 31.20
C CYS A 358 49.35 1.91 32.07
N PHE A 359 50.28 1.48 32.93
CA PHE A 359 50.95 2.38 33.87
C PHE A 359 52.11 3.18 33.26
N ASN A 360 53.07 2.49 32.63
CA ASN A 360 54.25 3.10 31.99
C ASN A 360 54.30 2.69 30.51
N GLY A 361 53.38 3.25 29.71
CA GLY A 361 53.28 2.93 28.29
C GLY A 361 52.07 3.54 27.59
N ILE A 362 51.98 3.30 26.29
CA ILE A 362 50.90 3.80 25.42
C ILE A 362 49.95 2.65 25.09
N CYS A 363 48.67 2.85 25.37
CA CYS A 363 47.58 1.92 25.06
C CYS A 363 47.20 1.96 23.58
N HIS A 364 47.02 0.79 22.97
CA HIS A 364 46.60 0.69 21.57
C HIS A 364 45.09 0.95 21.42
N VAL A 365 44.72 2.03 20.71
CA VAL A 365 43.34 2.53 20.61
C VAL A 365 42.30 1.55 20.04
N VAL A 366 42.73 0.49 19.36
CA VAL A 366 41.84 -0.54 18.79
C VAL A 366 41.66 -1.73 19.74
N THR A 367 42.75 -2.26 20.31
CA THR A 367 42.76 -3.52 21.07
C THR A 367 42.87 -3.36 22.59
N GLY A 368 43.33 -2.20 23.07
CA GLY A 368 43.61 -1.94 24.48
C GLY A 368 44.98 -2.44 24.96
N GLU A 369 45.77 -3.08 24.10
CA GLU A 369 47.08 -3.61 24.50
C GLU A 369 48.07 -2.49 24.84
N CYS A 370 48.80 -2.64 25.95
CA CYS A 370 49.81 -1.67 26.36
C CYS A 370 51.14 -1.91 25.63
N LEU A 371 51.65 -0.88 24.94
CA LEU A 371 53.04 -0.81 24.50
C LEU A 371 53.86 -0.13 25.60
N CYS A 372 54.73 -0.88 26.29
CA CYS A 372 55.47 -0.36 27.43
C CYS A 372 56.63 0.55 27.02
N ASP A 373 56.81 1.61 27.80
CA ASP A 373 57.94 2.52 27.67
C ASP A 373 59.27 1.79 27.91
N PRO A 374 60.39 2.29 27.36
CA PRO A 374 61.69 1.65 27.53
C PRO A 374 62.05 1.47 29.00
N GLY A 375 62.43 0.25 29.37
CA GLY A 375 62.69 -0.12 30.77
C GLY A 375 61.54 -0.83 31.47
N PHE A 376 60.37 -0.96 30.84
CA PHE A 376 59.19 -1.64 31.40
C PHE A 376 58.65 -2.76 30.49
N TYR A 377 57.98 -3.75 31.09
CA TYR A 377 57.30 -4.86 30.42
C TYR A 377 56.09 -5.38 31.21
N GLY A 378 55.46 -6.43 30.66
CA GLY A 378 54.23 -7.06 31.18
C GLY A 378 52.97 -6.45 30.56
N THR A 379 51.84 -7.15 30.67
CA THR A 379 50.55 -6.78 30.03
C THR A 379 50.03 -5.39 30.40
N TYR A 380 50.48 -4.86 31.54
CA TYR A 380 50.06 -3.58 32.13
C TYR A 380 51.22 -2.59 32.31
N CYS A 381 52.43 -2.93 31.84
CA CYS A 381 53.64 -2.10 31.97
C CYS A 381 53.99 -1.70 33.43
N ASN A 382 53.71 -2.60 34.37
CA ASN A 382 53.97 -2.42 35.80
C ASN A 382 55.25 -3.14 36.28
N MET A 383 55.99 -3.80 35.38
CA MET A 383 57.23 -4.51 35.72
C MET A 383 58.43 -3.84 35.04
N THR A 384 59.53 -3.65 35.76
CA THR A 384 60.80 -3.12 35.21
C THR A 384 61.65 -4.23 34.59
N CYS A 385 62.38 -3.96 33.52
CA CYS A 385 63.21 -4.96 32.83
C CYS A 385 64.11 -5.76 33.78
N GLN A 386 64.23 -7.06 33.50
CA GLN A 386 65.17 -7.92 34.21
C GLN A 386 66.62 -7.57 33.81
N PRO A 387 67.62 -7.81 34.70
CA PRO A 387 69.02 -7.57 34.39
C PRO A 387 69.45 -8.28 33.10
N GLY A 388 70.02 -7.51 32.16
CA GLY A 388 70.38 -8.01 30.82
C GLY A 388 69.34 -7.80 29.72
N GLN A 389 68.24 -7.11 30.00
CA GLN A 389 67.25 -6.69 29.01
C GLN A 389 67.00 -5.18 29.06
N TYR A 390 66.68 -4.58 27.92
CA TYR A 390 66.42 -3.14 27.78
C TYR A 390 65.45 -2.82 26.63
N GLY A 391 65.05 -1.55 26.55
CA GLY A 391 64.18 -1.04 25.48
C GLY A 391 62.69 -1.28 25.72
N VAL A 392 61.87 -0.96 24.72
CA VAL A 392 60.40 -1.14 24.80
C VAL A 392 60.04 -2.61 24.99
N ASN A 393 59.08 -2.88 25.89
CA ASN A 393 58.72 -4.24 26.33
C ASN A 393 59.92 -5.12 26.76
N CYS A 394 61.08 -4.53 27.08
CA CYS A 394 62.33 -5.24 27.40
C CYS A 394 62.81 -6.23 26.30
N ASN A 395 62.42 -5.99 25.04
CA ASN A 395 62.64 -6.94 23.94
C ASN A 395 64.07 -6.92 23.34
N GLN A 396 65.02 -6.21 23.95
CA GLN A 396 66.42 -6.17 23.51
C GLN A 396 67.34 -6.72 24.60
N THR A 397 68.27 -7.60 24.23
CA THR A 397 69.23 -8.22 25.17
C THR A 397 70.53 -7.40 25.22
N CYS A 398 71.03 -7.14 26.42
CA CYS A 398 72.24 -6.35 26.62
C CYS A 398 73.52 -7.12 26.26
N SER A 399 74.31 -6.58 25.33
CA SER A 399 75.61 -7.11 24.89
C SER A 399 76.79 -6.79 25.82
N CYS A 400 76.51 -6.50 27.10
CA CYS A 400 77.51 -6.14 28.11
C CYS A 400 78.13 -7.39 28.75
N HIS A 401 79.40 -7.34 29.14
CA HIS A 401 80.16 -8.50 29.66
C HIS A 401 79.46 -9.20 30.85
N ASP A 402 79.00 -8.42 31.83
CA ASP A 402 78.25 -8.91 33.01
C ASP A 402 76.72 -8.85 32.83
N LYS A 403 76.22 -8.62 31.60
CA LYS A 403 74.81 -8.27 31.28
C LYS A 403 74.27 -7.04 32.04
N ASN A 404 75.10 -6.29 32.74
CA ASN A 404 74.68 -5.12 33.52
C ASN A 404 74.61 -3.85 32.64
N CYS A 405 73.38 -3.37 32.43
CA CYS A 405 73.04 -2.30 31.49
C CYS A 405 71.89 -1.45 32.04
N ASP A 406 71.80 -0.21 31.57
CA ASP A 406 70.63 0.64 31.79
C ASP A 406 69.40 0.03 31.08
N PRO A 407 68.30 -0.30 31.79
CA PRO A 407 67.11 -0.91 31.19
C PRO A 407 66.38 0.01 30.19
N VAL A 408 66.59 1.33 30.26
CA VAL A 408 65.99 2.30 29.34
C VAL A 408 66.80 2.41 28.05
N SER A 409 68.11 2.63 28.15
CA SER A 409 68.98 2.95 27.00
C SER A 409 69.84 1.79 26.48
N GLY A 410 70.02 0.72 27.25
CA GLY A 410 70.94 -0.38 26.95
C GLY A 410 72.42 -0.08 27.21
N ALA A 411 72.76 1.12 27.70
CA ALA A 411 74.14 1.50 27.97
C ALA A 411 74.76 0.65 29.08
N CYS A 412 75.93 0.06 28.83
CA CYS A 412 76.62 -0.75 29.83
C CYS A 412 77.14 0.10 31.00
N TYR A 413 76.88 -0.33 32.24
CA TYR A 413 77.49 0.27 33.41
C TYR A 413 78.97 -0.14 33.52
N LEU A 414 79.86 0.70 33.00
CA LEU A 414 81.30 0.49 33.10
C LEU A 414 81.76 0.62 34.57
N GLN A 415 82.35 -0.45 35.11
CA GLN A 415 83.03 -0.40 36.41
C GLN A 415 84.16 0.67 36.37
N PRO A 416 84.40 1.43 37.45
CA PRO A 416 85.30 2.60 37.43
C PRO A 416 86.81 2.29 37.23
N ASN A 417 87.19 1.03 37.05
CA ASN A 417 88.59 0.54 37.06
C ASN A 417 89.38 0.78 35.76
N GLN A 418 88.98 1.74 34.92
CA GLN A 418 89.74 2.21 33.75
C GLN A 418 90.03 3.72 33.75
N ARG A 419 89.51 4.50 34.74
CA ARG A 419 89.73 5.97 34.76
C ARG A 419 91.17 6.41 35.08
N MET A 420 92.00 5.54 35.66
CA MET A 420 93.39 5.91 36.01
C MET A 420 94.30 6.10 34.79
N GLY A 421 94.07 5.40 33.68
CA GLY A 421 94.91 5.52 32.48
C GLY A 421 94.76 6.86 31.75
N VAL A 422 93.52 7.33 31.60
CA VAL A 422 93.23 8.57 30.84
C VAL A 422 93.54 9.82 31.67
N ILE A 423 93.31 9.78 32.99
CA ILE A 423 93.63 10.90 33.88
C ILE A 423 95.15 11.06 34.00
N ALA A 424 95.92 9.97 34.15
CA ALA A 424 97.39 10.03 34.21
C ALA A 424 98.02 10.55 32.90
N ALA A 425 97.52 10.13 31.74
CA ALA A 425 97.96 10.65 30.45
C ALA A 425 97.61 12.14 30.28
N GLY A 426 96.39 12.55 30.67
CA GLY A 426 95.95 13.94 30.65
C GLY A 426 96.79 14.84 31.54
N THR A 427 97.06 14.44 32.79
CA THR A 427 97.90 15.22 33.71
C THR A 427 99.35 15.30 33.25
N LEU A 428 99.94 14.22 32.73
CA LEU A 428 101.31 14.24 32.19
C LEU A 428 101.45 15.14 30.97
N VAL A 429 100.51 15.12 30.02
CA VAL A 429 100.51 16.02 28.85
C VAL A 429 100.31 17.47 29.28
N SER A 430 99.42 17.74 30.24
CA SER A 430 99.26 19.08 30.82
C SER A 430 100.52 19.56 31.54
N PHE A 431 101.19 18.70 32.32
CA PHE A 431 102.45 19.03 33.00
C PHE A 431 103.57 19.33 31.99
N LEU A 432 103.72 18.51 30.94
CA LEU A 432 104.69 18.73 29.87
C LEU A 432 104.43 20.03 29.11
N LEU A 433 103.17 20.36 28.83
CA LEU A 433 102.79 21.65 28.22
C LEU A 433 103.09 22.84 29.15
N ILE A 434 102.82 22.73 30.45
CA ILE A 434 103.14 23.78 31.44
C ILE A 434 104.65 23.97 31.55
N VAL A 435 105.45 22.89 31.58
CA VAL A 435 106.91 22.96 31.60
C VAL A 435 107.47 23.56 30.29
N LEU A 436 106.93 23.19 29.13
CA LEU A 436 107.30 23.81 27.85
C LEU A 436 106.95 25.30 27.81
N LEU A 437 105.76 25.68 28.27
CA LEU A 437 105.34 27.09 28.35
C LEU A 437 106.16 27.88 29.38
N SER A 438 106.55 27.30 30.51
CA SER A 438 107.42 27.95 31.49
C SER A 438 108.84 28.12 30.96
N LEU A 439 109.39 27.12 30.27
CA LEU A 439 110.70 27.22 29.61
C LEU A 439 110.69 28.27 28.50
N LEU A 440 109.65 28.30 27.65
CA LEU A 440 109.46 29.34 26.65
C LEU A 440 109.31 30.74 27.29
N CYS A 441 108.56 30.86 28.39
CA CYS A 441 108.40 32.12 29.12
C CYS A 441 109.74 32.60 29.72
N CYS A 442 110.53 31.70 30.32
CA CYS A 442 111.89 32.01 30.80
C CYS A 442 112.82 32.43 29.64
N CYS A 443 112.76 31.76 28.49
CA CYS A 443 113.53 32.15 27.30
C CYS A 443 113.10 33.51 26.72
N CYS A 444 111.82 33.89 26.83
CA CYS A 444 111.31 35.18 26.40
C CYS A 444 111.64 36.32 27.39
N LEU A 445 111.60 36.06 28.70
CA LEU A 445 111.93 37.06 29.73
C LEU A 445 113.43 37.36 29.82
N CYS A 446 114.30 36.41 29.43
CA CYS A 446 115.75 36.64 29.32
C CYS A 446 116.18 37.33 28.00
N ARG A 447 115.24 37.72 27.12
CA ARG A 447 115.56 38.25 25.78
C ARG A 447 114.70 39.44 25.38
N HIS A 448 114.71 40.50 26.18
CA HIS A 448 114.10 41.78 25.78
C HIS A 448 114.83 43.04 26.26
N LYS A 449 116.08 43.21 25.82
CA LYS A 449 116.72 44.54 25.68
C LYS A 449 117.85 44.47 24.67
N ASP A 450 117.59 44.94 23.46
CA ASP A 450 118.44 45.94 22.79
C ASP A 450 117.75 46.49 21.53
N ASP A 451 118.13 47.72 21.21
CA ASP A 451 117.28 48.82 20.81
C ASP A 451 117.03 48.98 19.29
N HIS A 452 116.17 49.97 18.98
CA HIS A 452 116.25 50.89 17.83
C HIS A 452 115.83 50.45 16.40
N ASN A 453 114.62 50.92 16.06
CA ASN A 453 114.44 52.03 15.09
C ASN A 453 114.70 51.79 13.58
N LYS A 454 113.63 51.59 12.78
CA LYS A 454 113.14 52.60 11.80
C LYS A 454 111.82 52.23 11.11
N LYS A 455 111.15 53.25 10.58
CA LYS A 455 109.76 53.27 10.04
C LYS A 455 109.70 52.85 8.56
N ALA A 456 108.62 52.17 8.16
CA ALA A 456 107.93 52.43 6.89
C ALA A 456 106.44 52.01 6.89
N LYS A 457 105.59 52.90 6.39
CA LYS A 457 104.19 52.70 5.94
C LYS A 457 104.23 52.00 4.54
N ARG A 458 103.22 51.33 3.94
CA ARG A 458 101.74 51.48 3.91
C ARG A 458 101.08 50.34 3.07
N ILE A 459 99.82 49.95 3.38
CA ILE A 459 98.70 49.56 2.45
C ILE A 459 98.71 48.23 1.63
N LEU A 460 97.54 47.54 1.67
CA LEU A 460 96.86 46.53 0.78
C LEU A 460 97.68 45.66 -0.22
N CYS A 461 97.32 44.42 -0.58
CA CYS A 461 95.98 43.83 -0.78
C CYS A 461 95.97 42.28 -0.69
N GLY A 462 94.80 41.65 -0.83
CA GLY A 462 94.51 40.27 -0.39
C GLY A 462 95.16 39.08 -1.12
N ARG A 463 95.22 37.94 -0.41
CA ARG A 463 94.81 36.60 -0.89
C ARG A 463 94.74 35.59 0.26
N PHE A 464 93.59 34.94 0.43
CA PHE A 464 93.42 33.78 1.33
C PHE A 464 93.32 32.48 0.51
N SER A 465 94.31 31.59 0.65
CA SER A 465 94.31 30.17 0.23
C SER A 465 95.25 29.42 1.16
N ARG A 466 94.75 28.57 2.06
CA ARG A 466 94.46 27.12 1.88
C ARG A 466 95.70 26.24 1.64
N ILE A 467 95.95 25.32 2.59
CA ILE A 467 96.02 23.84 2.47
C ILE A 467 95.84 23.35 3.92
N SER A 468 94.78 22.67 4.37
CA SER A 468 93.98 21.54 3.86
C SER A 468 94.57 20.17 4.23
N THR A 469 94.01 19.58 5.29
CA THR A 469 94.20 18.20 5.72
C THR A 469 93.71 17.19 4.67
N LYS A 470 94.48 16.12 4.42
CA LYS A 470 94.03 14.88 3.74
C LYS A 470 93.37 13.96 4.79
N LEU A 471 92.10 13.55 4.63
CA LEU A 471 91.53 12.50 3.73
C LEU A 471 91.76 11.07 4.26
N PRO A 472 90.79 10.14 4.15
CA PRO A 472 89.97 9.89 2.94
C PRO A 472 88.45 10.23 3.04
N ARG A 473 87.80 10.20 1.87
CA ARG A 473 86.35 10.31 1.61
C ARG A 473 85.92 9.12 0.73
N ILE A 474 84.59 9.04 0.48
CA ILE A 474 83.87 8.71 -0.78
C ILE A 474 82.82 7.59 -0.54
N PRO A 475 81.56 7.67 -1.02
CA PRO A 475 80.62 8.81 -1.10
C PRO A 475 79.19 8.44 -0.60
N LEU A 476 78.25 9.40 -0.57
CA LEU A 476 76.81 9.08 -0.64
C LEU A 476 76.18 9.82 -1.82
N ARG A 477 75.79 9.09 -2.86
CA ARG A 477 75.11 9.60 -4.06
C ARG A 477 73.75 8.91 -4.19
N ARG A 478 72.69 9.72 -4.37
CA ARG A 478 71.31 9.25 -4.57
C ARG A 478 71.17 8.35 -5.81
N GLN A 479 70.64 7.14 -5.63
CA GLN A 479 69.87 6.35 -6.60
C GLN A 479 68.79 5.63 -5.78
N LYS A 480 67.48 5.84 -6.00
CA LYS A 480 66.65 5.28 -7.07
C LYS A 480 66.72 3.74 -7.07
N LEU A 481 65.82 3.10 -6.32
CA LEU A 481 65.65 1.64 -6.29
C LEU A 481 64.74 1.14 -7.43
N PRO A 482 64.84 -0.14 -7.84
CA PRO A 482 64.57 -0.54 -9.22
C PRO A 482 63.21 -1.22 -9.46
N LYS A 483 62.91 -1.43 -10.74
CA LYS A 483 61.83 -2.27 -11.27
C LYS A 483 62.45 -3.49 -11.96
N VAL A 484 62.21 -4.72 -11.47
CA VAL A 484 62.43 -6.01 -12.19
C VAL A 484 61.31 -6.96 -11.72
N VAL A 485 60.14 -7.02 -12.38
CA VAL A 485 59.65 -7.94 -13.44
C VAL A 485 59.69 -9.47 -13.20
N VAL A 486 58.55 -10.12 -13.51
CA VAL A 486 58.29 -11.56 -13.79
C VAL A 486 58.30 -12.46 -12.53
N ALA A 487 57.33 -13.37 -12.30
CA ALA A 487 56.61 -14.20 -13.27
C ALA A 487 55.07 -14.24 -13.19
N HIS A 488 54.47 -14.62 -14.32
CA HIS A 488 53.10 -15.11 -14.44
C HIS A 488 52.95 -16.50 -13.81
N HIS A 489 51.80 -16.79 -13.23
CA HIS A 489 51.05 -18.01 -13.54
C HIS A 489 49.59 -17.88 -13.07
N ASP A 490 48.68 -17.65 -14.01
CA ASP A 490 47.39 -18.35 -13.99
C ASP A 490 47.68 -19.83 -14.34
N PRO A 491 46.84 -20.75 -13.86
CA PRO A 491 45.82 -21.20 -14.82
C PRO A 491 44.42 -21.24 -14.20
N GLU A 492 43.44 -20.81 -15.00
CA GLU A 492 42.09 -21.37 -14.88
C GLU A 492 42.17 -22.90 -15.02
N ASN A 493 41.50 -23.63 -14.14
CA ASN A 493 40.96 -24.92 -14.56
C ASN A 493 39.60 -25.17 -13.89
N THR A 494 38.59 -25.22 -14.75
CA THR A 494 37.29 -25.80 -14.48
C THR A 494 37.41 -27.18 -13.83
N PHE A 495 36.51 -27.53 -12.91
CA PHE A 495 35.75 -28.78 -13.01
C PHE A 495 34.50 -28.75 -12.12
N ASN A 496 33.36 -29.00 -12.78
CA ASN A 496 32.09 -29.36 -12.16
C ASN A 496 32.11 -30.87 -11.83
N CYS A 497 31.46 -31.29 -10.73
CA CYS A 497 30.47 -32.38 -10.73
C CYS A 497 30.05 -32.80 -9.30
N SER A 498 28.74 -32.86 -9.08
CA SER A 498 28.09 -33.52 -7.95
C SER A 498 27.93 -35.02 -8.21
N PHE A 499 28.28 -35.89 -7.25
CA PHE A 499 27.70 -37.22 -6.92
C PHE A 499 28.57 -37.82 -5.78
N ILE A 500 28.05 -38.41 -4.70
CA ILE A 500 27.43 -39.76 -4.56
C ILE A 500 26.70 -39.83 -3.20
N GLU A 501 25.64 -40.65 -3.11
CA GLU A 501 24.85 -40.96 -1.90
C GLU A 501 25.16 -42.39 -1.36
N PRO A 502 24.41 -42.95 -0.39
CA PRO A 502 24.80 -43.22 1.00
C PRO A 502 25.43 -44.62 1.24
N PRO A 503 25.58 -45.06 2.51
CA PRO A 503 24.83 -46.26 2.90
C PRO A 503 24.13 -46.16 4.28
N SER A 504 23.33 -47.19 4.58
CA SER A 504 22.35 -47.27 5.69
C SER A 504 22.57 -48.50 6.59
N VAL A 505 21.90 -48.55 7.77
CA VAL A 505 21.69 -49.75 8.65
C VAL A 505 22.95 -50.16 9.48
N ALA A 506 23.01 -50.42 10.80
CA ALA A 506 22.08 -50.49 11.97
C ALA A 506 22.88 -50.15 13.30
N GLU A 507 22.47 -50.34 14.58
CA GLU A 507 21.22 -50.81 15.23
C GLU A 507 21.03 -50.33 16.72
N GLN A 508 19.80 -50.53 17.23
CA GLN A 508 19.23 -50.65 18.60
C GLN A 508 20.03 -50.43 19.92
N ASN A 509 19.38 -49.75 20.89
CA ASN A 509 18.73 -50.40 22.05
C ASN A 509 17.77 -49.49 22.85
N SER A 510 16.64 -50.05 23.32
CA SER A 510 15.60 -49.42 24.19
C SER A 510 15.72 -49.96 25.65
N PRO A 511 14.78 -49.83 26.66
CA PRO A 511 13.30 -49.73 26.64
C PRO A 511 12.69 -48.61 27.55
N SER A 512 11.41 -48.20 27.44
CA SER A 512 10.17 -48.84 27.96
C SER A 512 9.07 -47.75 28.12
N SER A 513 7.77 -47.97 28.34
CA SER A 513 6.77 -48.99 27.93
C SER A 513 5.38 -48.52 28.41
N TRP A 514 4.30 -48.73 27.62
CA TRP A 514 2.91 -49.09 28.03
C TRP A 514 1.79 -48.66 27.03
N SER A 515 1.48 -49.59 26.12
CA SER A 515 0.18 -50.26 25.86
C SER A 515 -1.08 -49.92 26.68
N SER A 516 -2.35 -50.20 26.29
CA SER A 516 -3.04 -50.62 25.03
C SER A 516 -4.58 -50.74 25.27
N GLN A 517 -5.36 -51.20 24.26
CA GLN A 517 -6.70 -51.84 24.32
C GLN A 517 -7.96 -50.91 24.46
N GLU A 518 -9.15 -51.20 23.92
CA GLU A 518 -9.63 -52.33 23.08
C GLU A 518 -10.89 -52.00 22.21
N SER A 519 -11.30 -52.95 21.37
CA SER A 519 -12.35 -52.88 20.31
C SER A 519 -13.77 -53.18 20.79
N PHE A 520 -14.82 -52.91 19.97
CA PHE A 520 -15.91 -53.86 19.60
C PHE A 520 -16.81 -53.31 18.46
N SER A 521 -17.77 -54.12 17.97
CA SER A 521 -18.09 -54.21 16.53
C SER A 521 -19.56 -54.00 16.12
N SER A 522 -19.75 -53.71 14.82
CA SER A 522 -20.85 -54.11 13.90
C SER A 522 -22.33 -53.86 14.25
N PHE A 523 -23.07 -53.24 13.30
CA PHE A 523 -24.29 -53.80 12.65
C PHE A 523 -24.49 -53.16 11.26
N GLU A 524 -25.18 -53.85 10.35
CA GLU A 524 -25.09 -53.63 8.89
C GLU A 524 -26.47 -53.69 8.20
N SER A 525 -26.67 -52.80 7.22
CA SER A 525 -27.66 -52.85 6.12
C SER A 525 -27.60 -51.49 5.39
N GLY A 526 -27.56 -51.38 4.06
CA GLY A 526 -27.56 -52.38 2.99
C GLY A 526 -27.98 -51.69 1.69
N ASP A 527 -27.27 -51.99 0.60
CA ASP A 527 -27.68 -51.78 -0.81
C ASP A 527 -27.86 -50.33 -1.34
N GLU A 528 -27.50 -49.99 -2.58
CA GLU A 528 -26.50 -50.50 -3.56
C GLU A 528 -26.45 -49.49 -4.74
N GLY A 529 -25.41 -49.52 -5.60
CA GLY A 529 -25.44 -48.86 -6.91
C GLY A 529 -24.23 -47.96 -7.25
N PRO A 530 -23.46 -48.23 -8.33
CA PRO A 530 -22.11 -47.67 -8.48
C PRO A 530 -22.00 -46.43 -9.38
N VAL A 531 -20.96 -45.62 -9.12
CA VAL A 531 -20.50 -44.56 -10.01
C VAL A 531 -19.49 -45.12 -11.01
N TYR A 532 -19.81 -45.07 -12.30
CA TYR A 532 -18.86 -45.39 -13.38
C TYR A 532 -18.26 -44.13 -14.01
N CYS A 533 -16.94 -44.13 -14.20
CA CYS A 533 -16.25 -43.21 -15.10
C CYS A 533 -16.18 -43.82 -16.51
N VAL A 534 -16.32 -43.00 -17.56
CA VAL A 534 -16.14 -43.43 -18.96
C VAL A 534 -15.29 -42.41 -19.72
N HIS A 535 -14.31 -42.90 -20.47
CA HIS A 535 -13.53 -42.11 -21.43
C HIS A 535 -14.10 -42.23 -22.86
N THR A 536 -14.07 -41.10 -23.58
CA THR A 536 -13.89 -40.93 -25.04
C THR A 536 -14.29 -42.04 -26.02
N HIS A 537 -15.05 -41.69 -27.06
CA HIS A 537 -14.54 -41.74 -28.44
C HIS A 537 -15.28 -40.79 -29.39
N THR A 538 -14.60 -40.45 -30.49
CA THR A 538 -14.91 -39.44 -31.52
C THR A 538 -15.67 -40.01 -32.72
N HIS A 539 -16.42 -39.20 -33.49
CA HIS A 539 -16.21 -39.07 -34.96
C HIS A 539 -17.07 -37.98 -35.70
N THR A 540 -16.38 -36.96 -36.23
CA THR A 540 -16.48 -36.33 -37.60
C THR A 540 -17.76 -35.75 -38.26
N HIS A 541 -17.59 -34.48 -38.70
CA HIS A 541 -17.91 -33.87 -40.03
C HIS A 541 -19.28 -33.19 -40.40
N THR A 542 -19.22 -31.84 -40.47
CA THR A 542 -19.63 -30.89 -41.56
C THR A 542 -21.08 -30.35 -41.79
N HIS A 543 -21.12 -29.01 -41.94
CA HIS A 543 -21.97 -28.17 -42.83
C HIS A 543 -23.37 -27.63 -42.35
N PRO A 544 -23.99 -26.59 -42.98
CA PRO A 544 -24.31 -25.33 -42.25
C PRO A 544 -25.76 -24.77 -42.42
N ASN A 545 -25.96 -23.53 -41.92
CA ASN A 545 -26.83 -22.42 -42.38
C ASN A 545 -28.01 -21.93 -41.50
N CYS A 546 -28.00 -20.60 -41.35
CA CYS A 546 -29.10 -19.61 -41.32
C CYS A 546 -30.33 -19.80 -40.39
N ASP A 547 -30.38 -18.96 -39.36
CA ASP A 547 -31.62 -18.53 -38.70
C ASP A 547 -32.10 -17.15 -39.22
N THR A 548 -33.41 -16.95 -39.20
CA THR A 548 -34.07 -15.64 -39.40
C THR A 548 -34.80 -15.19 -38.14
N ALA A 549 -34.57 -13.93 -37.77
CA ALA A 549 -35.46 -12.98 -37.06
C ALA A 549 -36.60 -13.50 -36.15
N ALA A 550 -36.59 -13.02 -34.90
CA ALA A 550 -37.74 -12.26 -34.37
C ALA A 550 -37.28 -11.27 -33.28
N SER A 551 -37.88 -10.09 -33.27
CA SER A 551 -37.60 -8.96 -32.38
C SER A 551 -38.70 -8.75 -31.34
N LEU A 552 -38.42 -7.81 -30.39
CA LEU A 552 -39.33 -6.90 -29.63
C LEU A 552 -39.16 -7.01 -28.08
N PRO A 553 -39.53 -5.98 -27.28
CA PRO A 553 -39.33 -4.54 -27.52
C PRO A 553 -38.92 -3.69 -26.27
N ILE A 554 -38.34 -2.51 -26.57
CA ILE A 554 -38.59 -1.18 -25.94
C ILE A 554 -38.59 -1.02 -24.39
N SER A 555 -37.69 -0.17 -23.90
CA SER A 555 -38.07 1.04 -23.14
C SER A 555 -36.98 2.11 -23.13
N VAL A 556 -37.35 3.33 -23.56
CA VAL A 556 -36.49 4.52 -23.58
C VAL A 556 -37.05 5.51 -22.56
N ASN A 557 -36.28 5.81 -21.51
CA ASN A 557 -36.14 7.12 -20.86
C ASN A 557 -35.51 7.01 -19.46
N LEU A 558 -34.17 6.98 -19.39
CA LEU A 558 -33.43 7.42 -18.20
C LEU A 558 -32.03 7.96 -18.59
N ILE A 559 -31.99 8.85 -19.59
CA ILE A 559 -30.75 9.55 -20.02
C ILE A 559 -30.99 11.07 -19.96
N MET A 560 -31.23 11.58 -18.75
CA MET A 560 -31.19 13.01 -18.42
C MET A 560 -30.64 13.26 -16.99
N GLU A 561 -29.79 12.37 -16.47
CA GLU A 561 -29.18 12.55 -15.14
C GLU A 561 -27.71 12.07 -14.99
N ILE A 562 -27.04 11.71 -16.09
CA ILE A 562 -25.62 11.27 -16.07
C ILE A 562 -24.78 12.00 -17.14
N VAL A 563 -24.87 13.34 -17.16
CA VAL A 563 -23.89 14.23 -17.84
C VAL A 563 -23.48 15.38 -16.90
N GLY A 564 -23.47 15.11 -15.58
CA GLY A 564 -23.09 16.07 -14.54
C GLY A 564 -21.74 15.82 -13.88
N ALA A 565 -21.01 14.77 -14.29
CA ALA A 565 -19.80 14.33 -13.60
C ALA A 565 -18.75 13.76 -14.58
N LEU A 566 -18.02 14.65 -15.26
CA LEU A 566 -16.65 14.44 -15.77
C LEU A 566 -16.10 15.78 -16.33
N SER A 567 -15.89 16.74 -15.43
CA SER A 567 -15.19 18.00 -15.74
C SER A 567 -14.38 18.47 -14.52
N TYR A 568 -13.51 17.58 -14.05
CA TYR A 568 -12.33 17.88 -13.24
C TYR A 568 -11.25 16.87 -13.59
N ALA A 569 -10.00 17.34 -13.75
CA ALA A 569 -8.85 16.63 -14.31
C ALA A 569 -8.89 16.33 -15.82
N ILE A 570 -8.63 17.36 -16.62
CA ILE A 570 -7.40 17.51 -17.46
C ILE A 570 -7.05 19.00 -17.49
#